data_AF-A0A2G2VVK5-F1
#
_entry.id   AF-A0A2G2VVK5-F1
#
_cell.length_a   1.000
_cell.length_b   1.000
_cell.length_c   1.000
_cell.angle_alpha   90.00
_cell.angle_beta   90.00
_cell.angle_gamma   90.00
#
_symmetry.space_group_name_H-M   'P 1'
#
loop_
_entity.id
_entity.type
_entity.pdbx_description
1 polymer ?
#
loop_
_entity_poly.entity_id
_entity_poly.type
_entity_poly.pdbx_seq_one_letter_code
_entity_poly.pdbx_strand_id
1 'polypeptide(L)'
;MADVVQYKMERMLHELDDLEKRGLFSHQEIEEIVKQRRKFEYRLKRPRPLKQDFVAYIDYEKSLDSLRLLRKKALMKKTGDRKLKKSVSDYAGVSRIIDIYRLATRRFKGDIELWFQYLEFCRDRRNGRMKKLLVVYEKAETMGCITEDLACQYVSFLLQLEKVDEARTLAAKFCSGKFSEAVRLWALRFSTEMRFIENNCTPNKAALSSFFEPLRNVLLEVPISEAETIWLMALKYFSTHKKFFHKLVEISMISLAKYGGSDDGFSLSATIVNFVLQSNGFESARELYKRFLALPHPGLSLYKNCIELELNLASNGDMISLGNARKLFDTAVTTYDHDVGLWQDYYNMEVKVGNVSFSFPPPP
;
A
#
# COMPACT_ATOMS: atom_id res chain seq x y z
N MET A 1 35.88 -13.59 25.85
CA MET A 1 34.95 -12.44 25.62
C MET A 1 35.74 -11.16 25.35
N ALA A 2 36.76 -10.85 26.14
CA ALA A 2 37.62 -9.69 25.95
C ALA A 2 38.41 -9.72 24.62
N ASP A 3 39.00 -10.85 24.24
CA ASP A 3 39.86 -10.95 23.04
C ASP A 3 39.10 -10.63 21.73
N VAL A 4 37.83 -11.04 21.64
CA VAL A 4 36.98 -10.75 20.46
C VAL A 4 36.61 -9.27 20.39
N VAL A 5 36.40 -8.63 21.55
CA VAL A 5 36.15 -7.18 21.62
C VAL A 5 37.44 -6.44 21.24
N GLN A 6 38.59 -6.87 21.76
CA GLN A 6 39.89 -6.28 21.48
C GLN A 6 40.21 -6.33 19.98
N TYR A 7 40.07 -7.50 19.35
CA TYR A 7 40.25 -7.67 17.91
C TYR A 7 39.34 -6.75 17.08
N LYS A 8 38.09 -6.58 17.49
CA LYS A 8 37.18 -5.64 16.83
C LYS A 8 37.63 -4.19 16.98
N MET A 9 38.10 -3.79 18.16
CA MET A 9 38.60 -2.44 18.42
C MET A 9 39.83 -2.14 17.56
N GLU A 10 40.76 -3.08 17.42
CA GLU A 10 41.97 -2.93 16.59
C GLU A 10 41.65 -2.67 15.12
N ARG A 11 40.63 -3.36 14.58
CA ARG A 11 40.15 -3.11 13.21
C ARG A 11 39.54 -1.73 12.99
N MET A 12 39.20 -1.01 14.07
CA MET A 12 38.66 0.35 14.00
C MET A 12 39.74 1.43 14.12
N LEU A 13 40.99 1.09 14.40
CA LEU A 13 42.06 2.09 14.57
C LEU A 13 42.29 2.89 13.29
N HIS A 14 42.38 2.21 12.15
CA HIS A 14 42.64 2.86 10.86
C HIS A 14 41.59 3.93 10.48
N GLU A 15 40.32 3.75 10.85
CA GLU A 15 39.30 4.78 10.57
C GLU A 15 39.35 5.96 11.54
N LEU A 16 39.77 5.74 12.79
CA LEU A 16 39.88 6.78 13.82
C LEU A 16 41.11 7.65 13.55
N ASP A 17 42.23 7.05 13.18
CA ASP A 17 43.44 7.76 12.76
C ASP A 17 43.16 8.65 11.53
N ASP A 18 42.35 8.17 10.58
CA ASP A 18 41.94 8.95 9.41
C ASP A 18 41.00 10.11 9.79
N LEU A 19 40.14 9.94 10.80
CA LEU A 19 39.30 11.02 11.33
C LEU A 19 40.13 12.12 12.01
N GLU A 20 41.18 11.73 12.74
CA GLU A 20 42.13 12.65 13.40
C GLU A 20 42.96 13.41 12.37
N LYS A 21 43.58 12.70 11.42
CA LYS A 21 44.40 13.29 10.36
C LYS A 21 43.63 14.29 9.50
N ARG A 22 42.32 14.11 9.35
CA ARG A 22 41.44 15.03 8.61
C ARG A 22 40.94 16.20 9.45
N GLY A 23 41.30 16.27 10.74
CA GLY A 23 40.85 17.31 11.67
C GLY A 23 39.34 17.32 11.90
N LEU A 24 38.66 16.18 11.69
CA LEU A 24 37.21 16.08 11.90
C LEU A 24 36.87 15.86 13.38
N PHE A 25 37.77 15.20 14.11
CA PHE A 25 37.67 14.97 15.54
C PHE A 25 39.01 15.25 16.19
N SER A 26 38.98 15.74 17.43
CA SER A 26 40.18 15.89 18.24
C SER A 26 40.59 14.56 18.86
N HIS A 27 41.84 14.47 19.33
CA HIS A 27 42.34 13.29 20.03
C HIS A 27 41.48 12.89 21.23
N GLN A 28 41.07 13.87 22.04
CA GLN A 28 40.23 13.66 23.23
C GLN A 28 38.85 13.09 22.85
N GLU A 29 38.23 13.61 21.79
CA GLU A 29 36.96 13.08 21.29
C GLU A 29 37.11 11.65 20.77
N ILE A 30 38.23 11.33 20.13
CA ILE A 30 38.51 9.96 19.65
C ILE A 30 38.65 8.99 20.82
N GLU A 31 39.34 9.37 21.89
CA GLU A 31 39.42 8.56 23.11
C GLU A 31 38.03 8.28 23.71
N GLU A 32 37.16 9.29 23.74
CA GLU A 32 35.77 9.13 24.18
C GLU A 32 34.99 8.17 23.27
N ILE A 33 35.14 8.31 21.95
CA ILE A 33 34.50 7.43 20.96
C ILE A 33 34.96 5.98 21.17
N VAL A 34 36.26 5.76 21.36
CA VAL A 34 36.84 4.43 21.64
C VAL A 34 36.26 3.85 22.92
N LYS A 35 36.17 4.65 23.98
CA LYS A 35 35.60 4.24 25.27
C LYS A 35 34.13 3.84 25.14
N GLN A 36 33.32 4.62 24.42
CA GLN A 36 31.91 4.33 24.21
C GLN A 36 31.70 3.10 23.33
N ARG A 37 32.41 2.98 22.20
CA ARG A 37 32.36 1.80 21.33
C ARG A 37 32.74 0.53 22.07
N ARG A 38 33.80 0.58 22.89
CA ARG A 38 34.22 -0.54 23.73
C ARG A 38 33.10 -0.97 24.69
N LYS A 39 32.42 -0.03 25.35
CA LYS A 39 31.27 -0.33 26.22
C LYS A 39 30.14 -1.01 25.47
N PHE A 40 29.78 -0.54 24.27
CA PHE A 40 28.75 -1.17 23.45
C PHE A 40 29.15 -2.57 22.98
N GLU A 41 30.39 -2.78 22.52
CA GLU A 41 30.87 -4.10 22.12
C GLU A 41 30.85 -5.10 23.28
N TYR A 42 31.20 -4.68 24.50
CA TYR A 42 31.04 -5.52 25.69
C TYR A 42 29.57 -5.85 25.99
N ARG A 43 28.65 -4.89 25.87
CA ARG A 43 27.20 -5.12 26.05
C ARG A 43 26.67 -6.14 25.05
N LEU A 44 27.06 -6.01 23.78
CA LEU A 44 26.62 -6.90 22.70
C LEU A 44 27.20 -8.32 22.81
N LYS A 45 28.35 -8.49 23.45
CA LYS A 45 29.01 -9.79 23.64
C LYS A 45 28.54 -10.57 24.87
N ARG A 46 27.66 -9.99 25.69
CA ARG A 46 27.02 -10.69 26.80
C ARG A 46 26.30 -11.96 26.28
N PRO A 47 26.18 -13.04 27.08
CA PRO A 47 25.48 -14.27 26.68
C PRO A 47 24.03 -14.02 26.22
N ARG A 48 23.36 -13.04 26.84
CA ARG A 48 21.99 -12.59 26.51
C ARG A 48 21.98 -11.07 26.29
N PRO A 49 22.36 -10.59 25.10
CA PRO A 49 22.32 -9.16 24.80
C PRO A 49 20.86 -8.72 24.59
N LEU A 50 20.51 -7.52 25.06
CA LEU A 50 19.15 -6.98 24.92
C LEU A 50 18.99 -6.30 23.57
N LYS A 51 17.77 -6.30 23.00
CA LYS A 51 17.48 -5.54 21.77
C LYS A 51 17.87 -4.07 21.91
N GLN A 52 17.54 -3.47 23.06
CA GLN A 52 17.83 -2.08 23.37
C GLN A 52 19.33 -1.77 23.30
N ASP A 53 20.22 -2.73 23.58
CA ASP A 53 21.67 -2.54 23.45
C ASP A 53 22.07 -2.35 21.98
N PHE A 54 21.44 -3.08 21.06
CA PHE A 54 21.67 -2.93 19.62
C PHE A 54 21.12 -1.59 19.11
N VAL A 55 19.89 -1.25 19.48
CA VAL A 55 19.24 0.00 19.05
C VAL A 55 20.03 1.20 19.56
N ALA A 56 20.39 1.22 20.85
CA ALA A 56 21.20 2.29 21.43
C ALA A 56 22.58 2.43 20.75
N TYR A 57 23.22 1.32 20.37
CA TYR A 57 24.49 1.38 19.66
C TYR A 57 24.33 1.89 18.23
N ILE A 58 23.26 1.48 17.53
CA ILE A 58 22.91 1.97 16.21
C ILE A 58 22.66 3.47 16.24
N ASP A 59 21.89 3.96 17.21
CA ASP A 59 21.55 5.38 17.34
C ASP A 59 22.79 6.22 17.69
N TYR A 60 23.65 5.69 18.56
CA TYR A 60 24.96 6.28 18.82
C TYR A 60 25.79 6.41 17.54
N GLU A 61 25.97 5.33 16.76
CA GLU A 61 26.76 5.40 15.52
C GLU A 61 26.09 6.29 14.44
N LYS A 62 24.75 6.33 14.37
CA LYS A 62 24.02 7.27 13.51
C LYS A 62 24.30 8.72 13.91
N SER A 63 24.26 9.03 15.20
CA SER A 63 24.56 10.37 15.72
C SER A 63 26.01 10.77 15.40
N LEU A 64 26.95 9.85 15.56
CA LEU A 64 28.37 10.06 15.25
C LEU A 64 28.60 10.30 13.74
N ASP A 65 27.96 9.53 12.86
CA ASP A 65 28.05 9.76 11.41
C ASP A 65 27.39 11.09 11.01
N SER A 66 26.29 11.49 11.66
CA SER A 66 25.65 12.79 11.42
C SER A 66 26.58 13.96 11.82
N LEU A 67 27.24 13.85 12.98
CA LEU A 67 28.20 14.84 13.47
C LEU A 67 29.40 14.94 12.52
N ARG A 68 29.94 13.80 12.08
CA ARG A 68 31.02 13.74 11.09
C ARG A 68 30.63 14.44 9.78
N LEU A 69 29.40 14.23 9.28
CA LEU A 69 28.91 14.89 8.07
C LEU A 69 28.76 16.41 8.25
N LEU A 70 28.27 16.87 9.40
CA LEU A 70 28.17 18.30 9.72
C LEU A 70 29.55 18.95 9.78
N ARG A 71 30.51 18.34 10.48
CA ARG A 71 31.89 18.84 10.58
C ARG A 71 32.59 18.83 9.23
N LYS A 72 32.41 17.79 8.43
CA LYS A 72 32.93 17.73 7.06
C LYS A 72 32.38 18.88 6.19
N LYS A 73 31.08 19.17 6.27
CA LYS A 73 30.46 20.31 5.57
C LYS A 73 31.00 21.65 6.06
N ALA A 74 31.18 21.83 7.36
CA ALA A 74 31.76 23.05 7.94
C ALA A 74 33.21 23.26 7.50
N LEU A 75 34.00 22.18 7.45
CA LEU A 75 35.40 22.21 7.01
C LEU A 75 35.50 22.56 5.52
N MET A 76 34.65 21.98 4.67
CA MET A 76 34.53 22.33 3.25
C MET A 76 34.20 23.82 3.03
N LYS A 77 33.32 24.40 3.85
CA LYS A 77 33.01 25.85 3.77
C LYS A 77 34.21 26.72 4.12
N LYS A 78 35.06 26.28 5.08
CA LYS A 78 36.25 27.03 5.50
C LYS A 78 37.39 26.96 4.50
N THR A 79 37.63 25.81 3.88
CA THR A 79 38.74 25.62 2.93
C THR A 79 38.42 26.02 1.49
N GLY A 80 37.17 26.32 1.14
CA GLY A 80 36.77 26.66 -0.23
C GLY A 80 36.81 25.49 -1.22
N ASP A 81 37.20 24.31 -0.76
CA ASP A 81 37.39 23.11 -1.57
C ASP A 81 36.06 22.45 -1.92
N ARG A 82 35.71 22.42 -3.21
CA ARG A 82 34.42 21.88 -3.69
C ARG A 82 34.26 20.37 -3.45
N LYS A 83 35.35 19.60 -3.26
CA LYS A 83 35.32 18.14 -3.00
C LYS A 83 36.51 17.67 -2.15
N LEU A 84 36.28 17.47 -0.85
CA LEU A 84 37.19 16.69 0.00
C LEU A 84 37.25 15.23 -0.49
N LYS A 85 38.44 14.71 -0.82
CA LYS A 85 38.63 13.32 -1.30
C LYS A 85 37.93 12.32 -0.37
N LYS A 86 37.27 11.32 -0.95
CA LYS A 86 36.61 10.26 -0.19
C LYS A 86 37.70 9.41 0.48
N SER A 87 37.64 9.27 1.80
CA SER A 87 38.58 8.44 2.57
C SER A 87 37.86 7.25 3.22
N VAL A 88 38.62 6.36 3.88
CA VAL A 88 38.11 5.18 4.58
C VAL A 88 37.08 5.58 5.64
N SER A 89 37.31 6.67 6.38
CA SER A 89 36.37 7.19 7.38
C SER A 89 35.00 7.61 6.82
N ASP A 90 34.88 7.84 5.51
CA ASP A 90 33.60 8.21 4.89
C ASP A 90 32.63 7.03 4.75
N TYR A 91 33.15 5.80 4.70
CA TYR A 91 32.37 4.59 4.51
C TYR A 91 32.27 3.75 5.78
N ALA A 92 33.27 3.84 6.65
CA ALA A 92 33.45 2.91 7.75
C ALA A 92 32.33 3.03 8.82
N GLY A 93 31.92 4.26 9.17
CA GLY A 93 30.77 4.48 10.06
C GLY A 93 29.47 3.86 9.54
N VAL A 94 29.17 4.03 8.25
CA VAL A 94 27.97 3.45 7.66
C VAL A 94 28.07 1.92 7.53
N SER A 95 29.27 1.39 7.27
CA SER A 95 29.49 -0.07 7.25
C SER A 95 29.23 -0.67 8.63
N ARG A 96 29.68 0.00 9.69
CA ARG A 96 29.46 -0.43 11.07
C ARG A 96 27.99 -0.47 11.44
N ILE A 97 27.24 0.59 11.13
CA ILE A 97 25.79 0.60 11.37
C ILE A 97 25.12 -0.59 10.68
N ILE A 98 25.48 -0.87 9.42
CA ILE A 98 24.97 -2.04 8.68
C ILE A 98 25.34 -3.36 9.36
N ASP A 99 26.59 -3.51 9.83
CA ASP A 99 27.03 -4.74 10.47
C ASP A 99 26.34 -4.97 11.83
N ILE A 100 26.05 -3.89 12.57
CA ILE A 100 25.26 -3.96 13.81
C ILE A 100 23.81 -4.36 13.50
N TYR A 101 23.17 -3.74 12.51
CA TYR A 101 21.83 -4.16 12.05
C TYR A 101 21.81 -5.62 11.59
N ARG A 102 22.83 -6.09 10.86
CA ARG A 102 22.94 -7.50 10.43
C ARG A 102 23.09 -8.46 11.60
N LEU A 103 23.81 -8.06 12.65
CA LEU A 103 23.94 -8.85 13.87
C LEU A 103 22.60 -8.88 14.65
N ALA A 104 21.95 -7.72 14.76
CA ALA A 104 20.67 -7.56 15.44
C ALA A 104 19.57 -8.41 14.78
N THR A 105 19.40 -8.27 13.46
CA THR A 105 18.42 -9.04 12.65
C THR A 105 18.68 -10.55 12.60
N ARG A 106 19.95 -10.98 12.74
CA ARG A 106 20.28 -12.42 12.88
C ARG A 106 19.83 -13.00 14.22
N ARG A 107 19.88 -12.20 15.29
CA ARG A 107 19.56 -12.61 16.66
C ARG A 107 18.06 -12.46 16.95
N PHE A 108 17.47 -11.33 16.59
CA PHE A 108 16.06 -10.98 16.79
C PHE A 108 15.29 -11.11 15.48
N LYS A 109 15.12 -12.34 15.01
CA LYS A 109 14.53 -12.60 13.69
C LYS A 109 13.08 -12.11 13.60
N GLY A 110 12.29 -12.32 14.65
CA GLY A 110 10.86 -11.96 14.69
C GLY A 110 10.56 -10.48 14.96
N ASP A 111 11.57 -9.63 15.13
CA ASP A 111 11.34 -8.20 15.38
C ASP A 111 11.23 -7.43 14.06
N ILE A 112 9.98 -7.22 13.63
CA ILE A 112 9.65 -6.58 12.36
C ILE A 112 10.09 -5.10 12.34
N GLU A 113 9.95 -4.40 13.47
CA GLU A 113 10.32 -2.99 13.61
C GLU A 113 11.83 -2.81 13.36
N LEU A 114 12.65 -3.72 13.87
CA LEU A 114 14.09 -3.72 13.61
C LEU A 114 14.43 -3.91 12.12
N TRP A 115 13.67 -4.74 11.41
CA TRP A 115 13.83 -4.91 9.96
C TRP A 115 13.42 -3.65 9.20
N PHE A 116 12.31 -3.00 9.56
CA PHE A 116 11.91 -1.73 8.96
C PHE A 116 12.97 -0.64 9.15
N GLN A 117 13.46 -0.46 10.38
CA GLN A 117 14.53 0.50 10.66
C GLN A 117 15.81 0.21 9.87
N TYR A 118 16.15 -1.07 9.68
CA TYR A 118 17.30 -1.46 8.87
C TYR A 118 17.13 -1.12 7.39
N LEU A 119 15.94 -1.40 6.84
CA LEU A 119 15.60 -1.15 5.44
C LEU A 119 15.52 0.34 5.14
N GLU A 120 14.88 1.11 6.01
CA GLU A 120 14.81 2.57 5.91
C GLU A 120 16.21 3.19 5.94
N PHE A 121 17.06 2.76 6.87
CA PHE A 121 18.45 3.22 6.91
C PHE A 121 19.22 2.91 5.62
N CYS A 122 19.01 1.73 5.03
CA CYS A 122 19.61 1.38 3.74
C CYS A 122 19.05 2.21 2.59
N ARG A 123 17.75 2.54 2.62
CA ARG A 123 17.05 3.36 1.62
C ARG A 123 17.55 4.80 1.63
N ASP A 124 17.73 5.42 2.79
CA ASP A 124 18.13 6.83 2.89
C ASP A 124 19.56 7.07 2.38
N ARG A 125 20.41 6.04 2.45
CA ARG A 125 21.82 6.12 2.06
C ARG A 125 22.08 5.71 0.59
N ARG A 126 21.03 5.75 -0.26
CA ARG A 126 20.85 5.42 -1.71
C ARG A 126 22.04 5.46 -2.70
N ASN A 127 23.24 5.91 -2.32
CA ASN A 127 24.43 6.01 -3.18
C ASN A 127 25.18 4.68 -3.37
N GLY A 128 24.60 3.74 -4.14
CA GLY A 128 25.32 2.58 -4.70
C GLY A 128 25.16 1.25 -3.93
N ARG A 129 24.18 1.15 -3.03
CA ARG A 129 23.93 -0.06 -2.21
C ARG A 129 22.61 -0.77 -2.49
N MET A 130 21.95 -0.46 -3.60
CA MET A 130 20.69 -1.10 -4.01
C MET A 130 20.80 -2.64 -4.07
N LYS A 131 21.91 -3.17 -4.59
CA LYS A 131 22.20 -4.61 -4.55
C LYS A 131 22.27 -5.19 -3.13
N LYS A 132 22.79 -4.43 -2.17
CA LYS A 132 22.82 -4.85 -0.76
C LYS A 132 21.43 -4.84 -0.15
N LEU A 133 20.57 -3.90 -0.54
CA LEU A 133 19.18 -3.84 -0.09
C LEU A 133 18.37 -5.03 -0.60
N LEU A 134 18.59 -5.45 -1.86
CA LEU A 134 18.00 -6.67 -2.40
C LEU A 134 18.37 -7.91 -1.56
N VAL A 135 19.66 -8.09 -1.24
CA VAL A 135 20.13 -9.19 -0.37
C VAL A 135 19.49 -9.12 1.03
N VAL A 136 19.16 -7.93 1.53
CA VAL A 136 18.46 -7.79 2.83
C VAL A 136 17.02 -8.30 2.72
N TYR A 137 16.30 -7.96 1.64
CA TYR A 137 14.96 -8.49 1.39
C TYR A 137 14.95 -10.00 1.18
N GLU A 138 15.84 -10.55 0.35
CA GLU A 138 15.99 -12.00 0.16
C GLU A 138 16.31 -12.72 1.49
N LYS A 139 17.13 -12.09 2.33
CA LYS A 139 17.44 -12.63 3.65
C LYS A 139 16.25 -12.56 4.61
N ALA A 140 15.44 -11.51 4.55
CA ALA A 140 14.19 -11.45 5.30
C ALA A 140 13.20 -12.55 4.85
N GLU A 141 13.16 -12.85 3.54
CA GLU A 141 12.37 -13.95 2.96
C GLU A 141 12.79 -15.31 3.48
N THR A 142 14.09 -15.65 3.35
CA THR A 142 14.63 -16.93 3.82
C THR A 142 14.47 -17.16 5.31
N MET A 143 14.36 -16.07 6.08
CA MET A 143 14.18 -16.12 7.54
C MET A 143 12.71 -16.17 7.95
N GLY A 144 11.78 -16.05 7.00
CA GLY A 144 10.34 -16.13 7.23
C GLY A 144 9.74 -14.88 7.91
N CYS A 145 10.43 -13.76 7.91
CA CYS A 145 10.05 -12.54 8.64
C CYS A 145 9.27 -11.54 7.79
N ILE A 146 8.79 -11.96 6.62
CA ILE A 146 8.03 -11.10 5.72
C ILE A 146 6.64 -10.90 6.30
N THR A 147 6.25 -9.64 6.44
CA THR A 147 4.87 -9.18 6.67
C THR A 147 4.27 -8.66 5.36
N GLU A 148 2.96 -8.43 5.31
CA GLU A 148 2.30 -7.83 4.14
C GLU A 148 2.95 -6.51 3.73
N ASP A 149 3.20 -5.61 4.69
CA ASP A 149 3.85 -4.33 4.44
C ASP A 149 5.26 -4.49 3.87
N LEU A 150 6.03 -5.46 4.41
CA LEU A 150 7.38 -5.71 3.94
C LEU A 150 7.39 -6.33 2.53
N ALA A 151 6.43 -7.20 2.22
CA ALA A 151 6.22 -7.74 0.89
C ALA A 151 5.88 -6.64 -0.12
N CYS A 152 4.98 -5.73 0.25
CA CYS A 152 4.61 -4.58 -0.58
C CYS A 152 5.82 -3.66 -0.84
N GLN A 153 6.63 -3.38 0.18
CA GLN A 153 7.85 -2.59 0.04
C GLN A 153 8.89 -3.30 -0.84
N TYR A 154 9.01 -4.63 -0.74
CA TYR A 154 9.95 -5.40 -1.55
C TYR A 154 9.57 -5.36 -3.03
N VAL A 155 8.31 -5.65 -3.37
CA VAL A 155 7.83 -5.57 -4.75
C VAL A 155 7.97 -4.14 -5.28
N SER A 156 7.58 -3.13 -4.49
CA SER A 156 7.75 -1.71 -4.86
C SER A 156 9.22 -1.35 -5.12
N PHE A 157 10.13 -1.92 -4.34
CA PHE A 157 11.56 -1.72 -4.52
C PHE A 157 12.09 -2.37 -5.81
N LEU A 158 11.66 -3.60 -6.14
CA LEU A 158 12.02 -4.25 -7.40
C LEU A 158 11.54 -3.45 -8.62
N LEU A 159 10.35 -2.85 -8.54
CA LEU A 159 9.84 -1.95 -9.60
C LEU A 159 10.70 -0.69 -9.74
N GLN A 160 11.19 -0.10 -8.64
CA GLN A 160 12.12 1.05 -8.69
C GLN A 160 13.46 0.69 -9.34
N LEU A 161 13.85 -0.59 -9.34
CA LEU A 161 15.05 -1.10 -9.99
C LEU A 161 14.81 -1.53 -11.45
N GLU A 162 13.61 -1.28 -12.00
CA GLU A 162 13.18 -1.70 -13.34
C GLU A 162 13.24 -3.23 -13.57
N LYS A 163 13.34 -4.02 -12.50
CA LYS A 163 13.32 -5.49 -12.51
C LYS A 163 11.87 -5.99 -12.48
N VAL A 164 11.11 -5.69 -13.53
CA VAL A 164 9.66 -5.95 -13.55
C VAL A 164 9.33 -7.45 -13.53
N ASP A 165 10.12 -8.30 -14.18
CA ASP A 165 9.88 -9.75 -14.20
C ASP A 165 10.08 -10.41 -12.82
N GLU A 166 11.14 -10.01 -12.11
CA GLU A 166 11.39 -10.44 -10.74
C GLU A 166 10.29 -9.93 -9.80
N ALA A 167 9.83 -8.68 -9.97
CA ALA A 167 8.72 -8.13 -9.18
C ALA A 167 7.42 -8.92 -9.35
N ARG A 168 7.09 -9.32 -10.59
CA ARG A 168 5.87 -10.08 -10.92
C ARG A 168 5.89 -11.50 -10.35
N THR A 169 6.99 -12.23 -10.56
CA THR A 169 7.15 -13.60 -10.04
C THR A 169 7.09 -13.62 -8.52
N LEU A 170 7.71 -12.62 -7.87
CA LEU A 170 7.70 -12.48 -6.43
C LEU A 170 6.32 -12.09 -5.88
N ALA A 171 5.64 -11.14 -6.51
CA ALA A 171 4.27 -10.78 -6.15
C ALA A 171 3.32 -11.97 -6.30
N ALA A 172 3.43 -12.72 -7.39
CA ALA A 172 2.65 -13.94 -7.60
C ALA A 172 2.90 -14.98 -6.50
N LYS A 173 4.16 -15.23 -6.14
CA LYS A 173 4.55 -16.15 -5.07
C LYS A 173 3.99 -15.76 -3.70
N PHE A 174 3.98 -14.46 -3.38
CA PHE A 174 3.42 -13.99 -2.11
C PHE A 174 1.90 -14.08 -2.07
N CYS A 175 1.24 -13.72 -3.18
CA CYS A 175 -0.22 -13.77 -3.32
C CYS A 175 -0.76 -15.21 -3.33
N SER A 176 -0.08 -16.17 -3.96
CA SER A 176 -0.49 -17.59 -3.98
C SER A 176 -0.03 -18.37 -2.75
N GLY A 177 0.76 -17.74 -1.87
CA GLY A 177 1.35 -18.37 -0.69
C GLY A 177 0.73 -17.84 0.59
N LYS A 178 1.57 -17.16 1.40
CA LYS A 178 1.25 -16.79 2.79
C LYS A 178 0.28 -15.60 2.94
N PHE A 179 -0.01 -14.88 1.86
CA PHE A 179 -0.76 -13.62 1.88
C PHE A 179 -1.94 -13.65 0.91
N SER A 180 -2.74 -14.71 0.93
CA SER A 180 -3.90 -14.83 0.03
C SER A 180 -4.95 -13.74 0.28
N GLU A 181 -5.07 -13.26 1.51
CA GLU A 181 -6.05 -12.24 1.94
C GLU A 181 -5.51 -10.80 1.86
N ALA A 182 -4.21 -10.61 1.55
CA ALA A 182 -3.58 -9.29 1.56
C ALA A 182 -3.98 -8.42 0.36
N VAL A 183 -5.03 -7.61 0.51
CA VAL A 183 -5.58 -6.75 -0.54
C VAL A 183 -4.51 -5.79 -1.10
N ARG A 184 -3.66 -5.20 -0.26
CA ARG A 184 -2.67 -4.20 -0.72
C ARG A 184 -1.64 -4.82 -1.65
N LEU A 185 -1.25 -6.06 -1.38
CA LEU A 185 -0.31 -6.81 -2.21
C LEU A 185 -0.95 -7.20 -3.55
N TRP A 186 -2.22 -7.63 -3.54
CA TRP A 186 -2.99 -7.90 -4.75
C TRP A 186 -3.18 -6.65 -5.61
N ALA A 187 -3.55 -5.52 -5.00
CA ALA A 187 -3.65 -4.24 -5.70
C ALA A 187 -2.32 -3.81 -6.32
N LEU A 188 -1.21 -3.97 -5.59
CA LEU A 188 0.13 -3.72 -6.11
C LEU A 188 0.43 -4.64 -7.31
N ARG A 189 0.18 -5.95 -7.20
CA ARG A 189 0.35 -6.92 -8.27
C ARG A 189 -0.46 -6.53 -9.51
N PHE A 190 -1.75 -6.26 -9.35
CA PHE A 190 -2.62 -5.88 -10.46
C PHE A 190 -2.14 -4.59 -11.14
N SER A 191 -1.75 -3.57 -10.36
CA SER A 191 -1.23 -2.32 -10.92
C SER A 191 0.05 -2.53 -11.75
N THR A 192 0.92 -3.46 -11.34
CA THR A 192 2.17 -3.75 -12.04
C THR A 192 1.95 -4.51 -13.34
N GLU A 193 1.03 -5.47 -13.34
CA GLU A 193 0.69 -6.24 -14.53
C GLU A 193 -0.05 -5.38 -15.55
N MET A 194 -0.99 -4.53 -15.11
CA MET A 194 -1.69 -3.60 -16.00
C MET A 194 -0.70 -2.66 -16.71
N ARG A 195 0.23 -2.06 -15.96
CA ARG A 195 1.29 -1.21 -16.52
C ARG A 195 2.23 -1.97 -17.45
N PHE A 196 2.54 -3.24 -17.13
CA PHE A 196 3.37 -4.07 -17.99
C PHE A 196 2.68 -4.38 -19.32
N ILE A 197 1.39 -4.73 -19.28
CA ILE A 197 0.60 -5.04 -20.48
C ILE A 197 0.47 -3.78 -21.35
N GLU A 198 0.19 -2.62 -20.76
CA GLU A 198 0.12 -1.34 -21.50
C GLU A 198 1.43 -0.97 -22.20
N ASN A 199 2.58 -1.23 -21.57
CA ASN A 199 3.89 -0.80 -22.09
C ASN A 199 4.55 -1.80 -23.05
N ASN A 200 4.34 -3.11 -22.86
CA ASN A 200 5.13 -4.14 -23.55
C ASN A 200 4.32 -5.06 -24.46
N CYS A 201 2.98 -5.04 -24.38
CA CYS A 201 2.14 -5.91 -25.19
C CYS A 201 1.15 -5.08 -25.99
N THR A 202 0.96 -5.40 -27.27
CA THR A 202 -0.37 -5.17 -27.84
C THR A 202 -1.34 -5.99 -27.00
N PRO A 203 -2.49 -5.46 -26.55
CA PRO A 203 -3.40 -6.17 -25.65
C PRO A 203 -3.94 -7.43 -26.34
N ASN A 204 -3.17 -8.51 -26.23
CA ASN A 204 -3.52 -9.80 -26.79
C ASN A 204 -4.54 -10.44 -25.85
N LYS A 205 -5.64 -10.92 -26.43
CA LYS A 205 -6.77 -11.52 -25.70
C LYS A 205 -6.34 -12.63 -24.74
N ALA A 206 -5.28 -13.36 -25.08
CA ALA A 206 -4.69 -14.39 -24.22
C ALA A 206 -4.02 -13.84 -22.96
N ALA A 207 -3.27 -12.74 -23.06
CA ALA A 207 -2.60 -12.10 -21.92
C ALA A 207 -3.63 -11.51 -20.93
N LEU A 208 -4.67 -10.86 -21.46
CA LEU A 208 -5.79 -10.35 -20.66
C LEU A 208 -6.56 -11.48 -19.95
N SER A 209 -6.71 -12.64 -20.60
CA SER A 209 -7.40 -13.78 -20.01
C SER A 209 -6.57 -14.42 -18.89
N SER A 210 -5.26 -14.56 -19.08
CA SER A 210 -4.31 -15.04 -18.05
C SER A 210 -4.29 -14.14 -16.81
N PHE A 211 -4.40 -12.82 -17.00
CA PHE A 211 -4.49 -11.84 -15.92
C PHE A 211 -5.86 -11.82 -15.21
N PHE A 212 -6.94 -12.06 -15.95
CA PHE A 212 -8.30 -11.98 -15.43
C PHE A 212 -8.65 -13.12 -14.46
N GLU A 213 -8.11 -14.34 -14.66
CA GLU A 213 -8.42 -15.46 -13.76
C GLU A 213 -7.91 -15.25 -12.31
N PRO A 214 -6.66 -14.80 -12.07
CA PRO A 214 -6.22 -14.41 -10.73
C PRO A 214 -7.06 -13.29 -10.12
N LEU A 215 -7.48 -12.30 -10.92
CA LEU A 215 -8.34 -11.21 -10.47
C LEU A 215 -9.72 -11.73 -10.03
N ARG A 216 -10.33 -12.60 -10.84
CA ARG A 216 -11.62 -13.22 -10.54
C ARG A 216 -11.58 -13.97 -9.22
N ASN A 217 -10.53 -14.77 -8.99
CA ASN A 217 -10.41 -15.55 -7.76
C ASN A 217 -10.35 -14.64 -6.52
N VAL A 218 -9.58 -13.55 -6.59
CA VAL A 218 -9.47 -12.60 -5.47
C VAL A 218 -10.78 -11.88 -5.19
N LEU A 219 -11.49 -11.44 -6.24
CA LEU A 219 -12.75 -10.72 -6.11
C LEU A 219 -13.90 -11.59 -5.58
N LEU A 220 -13.78 -12.93 -5.67
CA LEU A 220 -14.75 -13.88 -5.12
C LEU A 220 -14.46 -14.26 -3.66
N GLU A 221 -13.18 -14.29 -3.28
CA GLU A 221 -12.74 -14.66 -1.93
C GLU A 221 -12.81 -13.47 -0.95
N VAL A 222 -12.35 -12.29 -1.36
CA VAL A 222 -12.22 -11.11 -0.48
C VAL A 222 -13.57 -10.38 -0.33
N PRO A 223 -13.94 -9.92 0.89
CA PRO A 223 -15.15 -9.13 1.09
C PRO A 223 -15.10 -7.79 0.35
N ILE A 224 -16.26 -7.31 -0.10
CA ILE A 224 -16.39 -6.13 -0.97
C ILE A 224 -15.80 -4.87 -0.33
N SER A 225 -15.95 -4.72 0.99
CA SER A 225 -15.46 -3.56 1.76
C SER A 225 -13.93 -3.45 1.76
N GLU A 226 -13.21 -4.57 1.72
CA GLU A 226 -11.74 -4.57 1.68
C GLU A 226 -11.23 -4.51 0.23
N ALA A 227 -11.99 -5.04 -0.73
CA ALA A 227 -11.61 -5.11 -2.14
C ALA A 227 -11.87 -3.83 -2.96
N GLU A 228 -12.30 -2.72 -2.35
CA GLU A 228 -12.64 -1.45 -3.04
C GLU A 228 -11.58 -1.03 -4.07
N THR A 229 -10.32 -0.98 -3.64
CA THR A 229 -9.20 -0.54 -4.50
C THR A 229 -8.98 -1.45 -5.71
N ILE A 230 -9.22 -2.75 -5.55
CA ILE A 230 -9.09 -3.75 -6.61
C ILE A 230 -10.26 -3.62 -7.59
N TRP A 231 -11.48 -3.43 -7.09
CA TRP A 231 -12.67 -3.21 -7.91
C TRP A 231 -12.55 -1.97 -8.78
N LEU A 232 -12.17 -0.83 -8.20
CA LEU A 232 -11.99 0.42 -8.94
C LEU A 232 -10.91 0.30 -10.03
N MET A 233 -9.80 -0.36 -9.70
CA MET A 233 -8.71 -0.59 -10.66
C MET A 233 -9.16 -1.48 -11.81
N ALA A 234 -9.89 -2.56 -11.51
CA ALA A 234 -10.41 -3.48 -12.51
C ALA A 234 -11.47 -2.83 -13.41
N LEU A 235 -12.42 -2.07 -12.83
CA LEU A 235 -13.45 -1.34 -13.58
C LEU A 235 -12.83 -0.34 -14.56
N LYS A 236 -11.87 0.45 -14.09
CA LYS A 236 -11.18 1.44 -14.92
C LYS A 236 -10.44 0.76 -16.08
N TYR A 237 -9.69 -0.31 -15.81
CA TYR A 237 -8.87 -0.99 -16.80
C TYR A 237 -9.70 -1.74 -17.85
N PHE A 238 -10.73 -2.49 -17.42
CA PHE A 238 -11.55 -3.32 -18.32
C PHE A 238 -12.70 -2.56 -18.99
N SER A 239 -12.92 -1.28 -18.67
CA SER A 239 -13.92 -0.43 -19.32
C SER A 239 -13.79 -0.43 -20.86
N THR A 240 -12.56 -0.53 -21.36
CA THR A 240 -12.24 -0.57 -22.79
C THR A 240 -12.59 -1.91 -23.45
N HIS A 241 -12.77 -2.98 -22.67
CA HIS A 241 -12.97 -4.34 -23.15
C HIS A 241 -14.32 -4.91 -22.73
N LYS A 242 -15.36 -4.71 -23.57
CA LYS A 242 -16.76 -5.14 -23.31
C LYS A 242 -16.92 -6.56 -22.77
N LYS A 243 -16.16 -7.53 -23.29
CA LYS A 243 -16.26 -8.96 -22.86
C LYS A 243 -15.79 -9.19 -21.43
N PHE A 244 -14.71 -8.54 -21.01
CA PHE A 244 -14.20 -8.67 -19.64
C PHE A 244 -15.01 -7.83 -18.67
N PHE A 245 -15.49 -6.66 -19.12
CA PHE A 245 -16.42 -5.86 -18.35
C PHE A 245 -17.71 -6.62 -18.01
N HIS A 246 -18.32 -7.32 -18.97
CA HIS A 246 -19.51 -8.14 -18.70
C HIS A 246 -19.24 -9.24 -17.66
N LYS A 247 -18.11 -9.95 -17.79
CA LYS A 247 -17.70 -10.96 -16.79
C LYS A 247 -17.47 -10.34 -15.41
N LEU A 248 -16.94 -9.13 -15.35
CA LEU A 248 -16.71 -8.41 -14.10
C LEU A 248 -18.03 -8.00 -13.43
N VAL A 249 -19.02 -7.59 -14.22
CA VAL A 249 -20.39 -7.33 -13.73
C VAL A 249 -21.01 -8.62 -13.20
N GLU A 250 -20.87 -9.76 -13.89
CA GLU A 250 -21.35 -11.06 -13.37
C GLU A 250 -20.69 -11.44 -12.04
N ILE A 251 -19.38 -11.25 -11.91
CA ILE A 251 -18.66 -11.50 -10.65
C ILE A 251 -19.16 -10.57 -9.53
N SER A 252 -19.44 -9.30 -9.85
CA SER A 252 -19.99 -8.35 -8.87
C SER A 252 -21.38 -8.76 -8.38
N MET A 253 -22.22 -9.32 -9.26
CA MET A 253 -23.53 -9.85 -8.89
C MET A 253 -23.39 -11.04 -7.94
N ILE A 254 -22.42 -11.94 -8.19
CA ILE A 254 -22.14 -13.09 -7.33
C ILE A 254 -21.63 -12.64 -5.96
N SER A 255 -20.70 -11.67 -5.90
CA SER A 255 -20.17 -11.17 -4.64
C SER A 255 -21.23 -10.42 -3.83
N LEU A 256 -22.06 -9.59 -4.47
CA LEU A 256 -23.17 -8.89 -3.83
C LEU A 256 -24.27 -9.84 -3.35
N ALA A 257 -24.53 -10.94 -4.07
CA ALA A 257 -25.46 -11.97 -3.61
C ALA A 257 -24.95 -12.72 -2.37
N LYS A 258 -23.62 -12.90 -2.25
CA LYS A 258 -22.98 -13.61 -1.14
C LYS A 258 -22.79 -12.76 0.11
N TYR A 259 -22.38 -11.50 -0.06
CA TYR A 259 -21.98 -10.62 1.06
C TYR A 259 -22.98 -9.49 1.35
N GLY A 260 -24.00 -9.29 0.49
CA GLY A 260 -24.94 -8.18 0.59
C GLY A 260 -24.35 -6.85 0.11
N GLY A 261 -25.21 -5.85 -0.08
CA GLY A 261 -24.78 -4.47 -0.30
C GLY A 261 -24.20 -3.86 0.98
N SER A 262 -23.17 -3.01 0.84
CA SER A 262 -22.69 -2.21 1.96
C SER A 262 -23.65 -1.04 2.20
N ASP A 263 -24.20 -0.96 3.40
CA ASP A 263 -25.03 0.17 3.84
C ASP A 263 -24.16 1.37 4.24
N ASP A 264 -22.95 1.12 4.74
CA ASP A 264 -21.93 2.13 5.05
C ASP A 264 -20.69 1.97 4.15
N GLY A 265 -20.27 3.05 3.47
CA GLY A 265 -19.02 3.09 2.69
C GLY A 265 -19.15 2.79 1.19
N PHE A 266 -18.15 2.10 0.62
CA PHE A 266 -18.03 1.85 -0.82
C PHE A 266 -19.17 0.99 -1.37
N SER A 267 -19.92 1.54 -2.32
CA SER A 267 -20.99 0.83 -3.03
C SER A 267 -20.54 0.34 -4.39
N LEU A 268 -20.22 -0.94 -4.48
CA LEU A 268 -19.80 -1.58 -5.73
C LEU A 268 -20.88 -1.49 -6.83
N SER A 269 -22.13 -1.71 -6.46
CA SER A 269 -23.27 -1.65 -7.40
C SER A 269 -23.47 -0.23 -7.94
N ALA A 270 -23.40 0.80 -7.09
CA ALA A 270 -23.52 2.18 -7.53
C ALA A 270 -22.37 2.61 -8.45
N THR A 271 -21.13 2.25 -8.12
CA THR A 271 -19.97 2.58 -8.95
C THR A 271 -20.05 1.92 -10.33
N ILE A 272 -20.47 0.66 -10.42
CA ILE A 272 -20.69 -0.02 -11.71
C ILE A 272 -21.78 0.68 -12.52
N VAL A 273 -22.91 1.03 -11.90
CA VAL A 273 -24.01 1.75 -12.58
C VAL A 273 -23.51 3.09 -13.14
N ASN A 274 -22.75 3.86 -12.36
CA ASN A 274 -22.17 5.12 -12.82
C ASN A 274 -21.17 4.94 -13.97
N PHE A 275 -20.34 3.88 -13.94
CA PHE A 275 -19.44 3.56 -15.06
C PHE A 275 -20.20 3.18 -16.34
N VAL A 276 -21.31 2.43 -16.22
CA VAL A 276 -22.14 2.07 -17.38
C VAL A 276 -22.90 3.28 -17.92
N LEU A 277 -23.36 4.17 -17.04
CA LEU A 277 -23.98 5.44 -17.41
C LEU A 277 -23.06 6.27 -18.33
N GLN A 278 -21.79 6.39 -17.96
CA GLN A 278 -20.80 7.16 -18.72
C GLN A 278 -20.43 6.53 -20.07
N SER A 279 -20.51 5.20 -20.20
CA SER A 279 -19.99 4.47 -21.37
C SER A 279 -21.05 4.00 -22.36
N ASN A 280 -22.20 3.53 -21.88
CA ASN A 280 -23.24 2.88 -22.68
C ASN A 280 -24.62 3.58 -22.57
N GLY A 281 -24.70 4.69 -21.83
CA GLY A 281 -25.90 5.51 -21.70
C GLY A 281 -26.93 4.99 -20.69
N PHE A 282 -28.02 5.75 -20.56
CA PHE A 282 -29.01 5.62 -19.48
C PHE A 282 -29.84 4.33 -19.53
N GLU A 283 -30.20 3.83 -20.71
CA GLU A 283 -31.01 2.61 -20.85
C GLU A 283 -30.26 1.37 -20.36
N SER A 284 -28.98 1.25 -20.72
CA SER A 284 -28.12 0.16 -20.23
C SER A 284 -27.91 0.24 -18.72
N ALA A 285 -27.78 1.44 -18.16
CA ALA A 285 -27.70 1.64 -16.71
C ALA A 285 -29.00 1.23 -16.01
N ARG A 286 -30.17 1.52 -16.61
CA ARG A 286 -31.50 1.13 -16.11
C ARG A 286 -31.69 -0.37 -16.03
N GLU A 287 -31.29 -1.11 -17.06
CA GLU A 287 -31.33 -2.58 -17.02
C GLU A 287 -30.43 -3.16 -15.92
N LEU A 288 -29.28 -2.55 -15.72
CA LEU A 288 -28.26 -3.04 -14.79
C LEU A 288 -28.64 -2.76 -13.33
N TYR A 289 -29.13 -1.56 -13.00
CA TYR A 289 -29.60 -1.31 -11.63
C TYR A 289 -30.81 -2.17 -11.29
N LYS A 290 -31.73 -2.43 -12.23
CA LYS A 290 -32.88 -3.33 -11.98
C LYS A 290 -32.43 -4.73 -11.61
N ARG A 291 -31.36 -5.23 -12.25
CA ARG A 291 -30.74 -6.52 -11.89
C ARG A 291 -30.12 -6.48 -10.51
N PHE A 292 -29.42 -5.40 -10.14
CA PHE A 292 -28.85 -5.25 -8.79
C PHE A 292 -29.93 -5.13 -7.70
N LEU A 293 -31.04 -4.42 -7.96
CA LEU A 293 -32.16 -4.28 -7.02
C LEU A 293 -32.94 -5.58 -6.84
N ALA A 294 -32.86 -6.52 -7.78
CA ALA A 294 -33.47 -7.84 -7.66
C ALA A 294 -32.66 -8.81 -6.77
N LEU A 295 -31.49 -8.39 -6.25
CA LEU A 295 -30.68 -9.21 -5.35
C LEU A 295 -31.27 -9.24 -3.93
N PRO A 296 -30.96 -10.26 -3.10
CA PRO A 296 -31.59 -10.47 -1.80
C PRO A 296 -31.37 -9.34 -0.77
N HIS A 297 -30.32 -8.52 -0.92
CA HIS A 297 -29.99 -7.42 -0.01
C HIS A 297 -29.39 -6.21 -0.79
N PRO A 298 -30.20 -5.41 -1.49
CA PRO A 298 -29.71 -4.24 -2.20
C PRO A 298 -29.36 -3.13 -1.20
N GLY A 299 -28.10 -2.71 -1.14
CA GLY A 299 -27.65 -1.69 -0.18
C GLY A 299 -28.31 -0.33 -0.37
N LEU A 300 -28.53 0.40 0.73
CA LEU A 300 -29.16 1.74 0.73
C LEU A 300 -28.44 2.73 -0.20
N SER A 301 -27.11 2.63 -0.27
CA SER A 301 -26.25 3.42 -1.14
C SER A 301 -26.59 3.25 -2.63
N LEU A 302 -27.02 2.06 -3.05
CA LEU A 302 -27.46 1.80 -4.42
C LEU A 302 -28.78 2.53 -4.70
N TYR A 303 -29.74 2.48 -3.78
CA TYR A 303 -31.02 3.18 -3.91
C TYR A 303 -30.80 4.68 -4.06
N LYS A 304 -30.00 5.29 -3.17
CA LYS A 304 -29.68 6.74 -3.22
C LYS A 304 -29.06 7.14 -4.57
N ASN A 305 -28.09 6.37 -5.07
CA ASN A 305 -27.49 6.64 -6.38
C ASN A 305 -28.50 6.48 -7.54
N CYS A 306 -29.32 5.43 -7.54
CA CYS A 306 -30.31 5.23 -8.60
C CYS A 306 -31.39 6.32 -8.60
N ILE A 307 -31.82 6.75 -7.42
CA ILE A 307 -32.77 7.85 -7.23
C ILE A 307 -32.16 9.15 -7.77
N GLU A 308 -30.92 9.48 -7.39
CA GLU A 308 -30.24 10.68 -7.88
C GLU A 308 -30.10 10.68 -9.41
N LEU A 309 -29.75 9.54 -10.01
CA LEU A 309 -29.67 9.38 -11.46
C LEU A 309 -31.03 9.65 -12.15
N GLU A 310 -32.12 9.07 -11.64
CA GLU A 310 -33.45 9.26 -12.22
C GLU A 310 -33.98 10.70 -11.97
N LEU A 311 -33.65 11.33 -10.84
CA LEU A 311 -34.02 12.73 -10.58
C LEU A 311 -33.27 13.72 -11.49
N ASN A 312 -31.99 13.46 -11.76
CA ASN A 312 -31.20 14.24 -12.72
C ASN A 312 -31.78 14.16 -14.13
N LEU A 313 -32.27 12.98 -14.54
CA LEU A 313 -32.96 12.80 -15.82
C LEU A 313 -34.35 13.43 -15.86
N ALA A 314 -35.12 13.32 -14.78
CA ALA A 314 -36.44 13.94 -14.66
C ALA A 314 -36.36 15.48 -14.76
N SER A 315 -35.32 16.07 -14.17
CA SER A 315 -35.05 17.51 -14.25
C SER A 315 -34.73 17.98 -15.68
N ASN A 316 -34.28 17.07 -16.55
CA ASN A 316 -34.03 17.32 -17.97
C ASN A 316 -35.28 17.08 -18.86
N GLY A 317 -36.43 16.77 -18.28
CA GLY A 317 -37.72 16.67 -18.97
C GLY A 317 -38.22 15.25 -19.25
N ASP A 318 -37.58 14.20 -18.73
CA ASP A 318 -38.05 12.81 -18.89
C ASP A 318 -39.10 12.44 -17.83
N MET A 319 -40.37 12.41 -18.23
CA MET A 319 -41.50 12.02 -17.35
C MET A 319 -41.43 10.54 -16.92
N ILE A 320 -40.75 9.68 -17.68
CA ILE A 320 -40.59 8.25 -17.36
C ILE A 320 -39.64 8.09 -16.16
N SER A 321 -38.58 8.90 -16.11
CA SER A 321 -37.62 8.94 -15.02
C SER A 321 -38.25 9.31 -13.68
N LEU A 322 -39.21 10.24 -13.69
CA LEU A 322 -39.91 10.66 -12.48
C LEU A 322 -40.77 9.52 -11.91
N GLY A 323 -41.48 8.79 -12.77
CA GLY A 323 -42.23 7.59 -12.38
C GLY A 323 -41.33 6.46 -11.84
N ASN A 324 -40.12 6.32 -12.39
CA ASN A 324 -39.14 5.35 -11.88
C ASN A 324 -38.56 5.78 -10.53
N ALA A 325 -38.26 7.08 -10.34
CA ALA A 325 -37.79 7.62 -9.07
C ALA A 325 -38.78 7.36 -7.93
N ARG A 326 -40.09 7.57 -8.16
CA ARG A 326 -41.16 7.23 -7.20
C ARG A 326 -41.13 5.76 -6.80
N LYS A 327 -41.09 4.85 -7.78
CA LYS A 327 -41.00 3.39 -7.52
C LYS A 327 -39.74 3.02 -6.73
N LEU A 328 -38.62 3.69 -7.00
CA LEU A 328 -37.37 3.50 -6.27
C LEU A 328 -37.47 3.99 -4.83
N PHE A 329 -38.09 5.14 -4.58
CA PHE A 329 -38.39 5.61 -3.22
C PHE A 329 -39.33 4.66 -2.48
N ASP A 330 -40.43 4.23 -3.10
CA ASP A 330 -41.39 3.31 -2.48
C ASP A 330 -40.69 1.99 -2.08
N THR A 331 -39.88 1.41 -2.97
CA THR A 331 -39.13 0.18 -2.68
C THR A 331 -38.03 0.39 -1.63
N ALA A 332 -37.31 1.51 -1.68
CA ALA A 332 -36.29 1.85 -0.69
C ALA A 332 -36.88 2.06 0.71
N VAL A 333 -38.04 2.70 0.80
CA VAL A 333 -38.74 2.96 2.06
C VAL A 333 -39.32 1.67 2.65
N THR A 334 -39.82 0.75 1.82
CA THR A 334 -40.28 -0.57 2.32
C THR A 334 -39.15 -1.45 2.85
N THR A 335 -37.92 -1.21 2.42
CA THR A 335 -36.73 -1.99 2.82
C THR A 335 -35.93 -1.33 3.93
N TYR A 336 -35.91 0.01 3.98
CA TYR A 336 -35.18 0.85 4.95
C TYR A 336 -36.12 1.88 5.60
N ASP A 337 -37.19 1.42 6.21
CA ASP A 337 -38.21 2.24 6.89
C ASP A 337 -37.64 3.10 8.04
N HIS A 338 -36.51 2.69 8.63
CA HIS A 338 -35.83 3.37 9.73
C HIS A 338 -34.96 4.58 9.30
N ASP A 339 -34.65 4.79 8.01
CA ASP A 339 -33.82 5.93 7.56
C ASP A 339 -34.66 7.21 7.38
N VAL A 340 -34.61 8.10 8.38
CA VAL A 340 -35.29 9.41 8.36
C VAL A 340 -34.85 10.29 7.18
N GLY A 341 -33.59 10.17 6.73
CA GLY A 341 -33.06 10.96 5.61
C GLY A 341 -33.74 10.60 4.28
N LEU A 342 -34.00 9.32 4.06
CA LEU A 342 -34.69 8.83 2.85
C LEU A 342 -36.11 9.37 2.75
N TRP A 343 -36.84 9.42 3.87
CA TRP A 343 -38.19 10.00 3.93
C TRP A 343 -38.19 11.51 3.67
N GLN A 344 -37.20 12.24 4.20
CA GLN A 344 -37.03 13.67 3.94
C GLN A 344 -36.77 13.93 2.45
N ASP A 345 -35.92 13.14 1.82
CA ASP A 345 -35.61 13.26 0.39
C ASP A 345 -36.83 12.94 -0.48
N TYR A 346 -37.63 11.93 -0.10
CA TYR A 346 -38.87 11.61 -0.80
C TYR A 346 -39.90 12.74 -0.72
N TYR A 347 -40.10 13.30 0.48
CA TYR A 347 -40.97 14.46 0.67
C TYR A 347 -40.50 15.67 -0.15
N ASN A 348 -39.20 15.99 -0.11
CA ASN A 348 -38.64 17.11 -0.84
C ASN A 348 -38.79 16.96 -2.36
N MET A 349 -38.69 15.74 -2.88
CA MET A 349 -38.91 15.44 -4.29
C MET A 349 -40.36 15.72 -4.70
N GLU A 350 -41.33 15.23 -3.94
CA GLU A 350 -42.75 15.39 -4.25
C GLU A 350 -43.23 16.84 -4.15
N VAL A 351 -42.69 17.58 -3.17
CA VAL A 351 -42.92 19.03 -3.06
C VAL A 351 -42.38 19.77 -4.29
N LYS A 352 -41.21 19.40 -4.81
CA LYS A 352 -40.61 20.01 -6.01
C LYS A 352 -41.37 19.66 -7.29
N VAL A 353 -41.93 18.46 -7.39
CA VAL A 353 -42.67 17.98 -8.57
C VAL A 353 -44.12 18.48 -8.60
N GLY A 354 -44.65 18.94 -7.46
CA GLY A 354 -45.94 19.64 -7.40
C GLY A 354 -47.17 18.72 -7.32
N ASN A 355 -47.01 17.44 -6.99
CA ASN A 355 -48.15 16.58 -6.67
C ASN A 355 -48.45 16.64 -5.17
N VAL A 356 -49.20 17.66 -4.76
CA VAL A 356 -49.84 17.70 -3.43
C VAL A 356 -51.09 16.82 -3.48
N SER A 357 -50.89 15.50 -3.52
CA SER A 357 -51.94 14.52 -3.23
C SER A 357 -51.31 13.23 -2.68
N PHE A 358 -50.76 13.31 -1.47
CA PHE A 358 -50.36 12.13 -0.71
C PHE A 358 -51.48 11.64 0.22
N SER A 359 -51.87 10.39 0.02
CA SER A 359 -52.37 9.50 1.06
C SER A 359 -51.19 8.66 1.56
N PHE A 360 -50.58 9.03 2.68
CA PHE A 360 -49.61 8.16 3.35
C PHE A 360 -50.34 7.02 4.08
N PRO A 361 -49.85 5.77 4.06
CA PRO A 361 -49.99 4.90 5.21
C PRO A 361 -49.12 5.46 6.34
N PRO A 362 -49.60 5.46 7.60
CA PRO A 362 -48.88 6.07 8.70
C PRO A 362 -47.55 5.34 8.94
N PRO A 363 -46.48 6.06 9.31
CA PRO A 363 -45.27 5.42 9.83
C PRO A 363 -45.60 4.66 11.13
N PRO A 364 -44.87 3.59 11.46
CA PRO A 364 -45.07 2.83 12.69
C PRO A 364 -44.84 3.65 13.97
#